data_AF-A0A2M9P783-F1
#
_entry.id   AF-A0A2M9P783-F1
#
_cell.length_a   1.000
_cell.length_b   1.000
_cell.length_c   1.000
_cell.angle_alpha   90.00
_cell.angle_beta   90.00
_cell.angle_gamma   90.00
#
_symmetry.space_group_name_H-M   'P 1'
#
loop_
_entity.id
_entity.type
_entity.pdbx_description
1 polymer ?
#
loop_
_entity_poly.entity_id
_entity_poly.type
_entity_poly.pdbx_seq_one_letter_code
_entity_poly.pdbx_strand_id
1 'polypeptide(L)' 'MQFPERFESQPEYAFPRLRRLLAGITPGGPETPMSIGEPRHPLPAFVPEIIAAHAAAFGRYPPNEGTL' A
#
# COMPACT_ATOMS: atom_id res chain seq x y z
N MET A 1 19.54 -2.86 21.96
CA MET A 1 18.82 -3.62 20.93
C MET A 1 19.78 -3.83 19.76
N GLN A 2 20.09 -5.07 19.40
CA GLN A 2 20.87 -5.37 18.20
C GLN A 2 19.95 -5.28 16.98
N PHE A 3 20.28 -4.40 16.03
CA PHE A 3 19.60 -4.37 14.74
C PHE A 3 20.06 -5.57 13.90
N PRO A 4 19.16 -6.27 13.19
CA PRO A 4 19.55 -7.42 12.38
C PRO A 4 20.33 -6.97 11.12
N GLU A 5 21.54 -7.53 10.94
CA GLU A 5 22.48 -7.16 9.85
C GLU A 5 21.91 -7.38 8.44
N ARG A 6 20.95 -8.31 8.28
CA ARG A 6 20.32 -8.65 6.99
C ARG A 6 19.63 -7.47 6.27
N PHE A 7 19.42 -6.36 6.97
CA PHE A 7 18.74 -5.18 6.42
C PHE A 7 19.68 -3.98 6.24
N GLU A 8 20.97 -4.10 6.59
CA GLU A 8 21.93 -2.98 6.57
C GLU A 8 22.19 -2.43 5.17
N SER A 9 22.10 -3.28 4.15
CA SER A 9 22.33 -2.89 2.75
C SER A 9 21.05 -2.43 2.03
N GLN A 10 19.91 -2.34 2.72
CA GLN A 10 18.68 -1.87 2.08
C GLN A 10 18.78 -0.37 1.74
N PRO A 11 18.50 0.03 0.50
CA PRO A 11 18.52 1.43 0.12
C PRO A 11 17.39 2.20 0.80
N GLU A 12 17.59 3.51 0.97
CA GLU A 12 16.52 4.43 1.32
C GLU A 12 15.37 4.33 0.31
N TYR A 13 14.14 4.41 0.81
CA TYR A 13 12.93 4.37 0.00
C TYR A 13 12.96 5.39 -1.15
N ALA A 14 12.40 5.02 -2.30
CA ALA A 14 12.59 5.77 -3.55
C ALA A 14 11.98 7.18 -3.54
N PHE A 15 10.83 7.38 -2.89
CA PHE A 15 10.13 8.67 -2.95
C PHE A 15 10.81 9.82 -2.20
N PRO A 16 11.39 9.63 -0.99
CA PRO A 16 12.27 10.64 -0.38
C PRO A 16 13.44 11.05 -1.29
N ARG A 17 14.07 10.09 -1.98
CA ARG A 17 15.15 10.35 -2.94
C ARG A 17 14.67 11.17 -4.14
N LEU A 18 13.51 10.82 -4.70
CA LEU A 18 12.89 11.59 -5.79
C LEU A 18 12.54 13.02 -5.35
N ARG A 19 11.99 13.19 -4.15
CA ARG A 19 11.67 14.53 -3.60
C ARG A 19 12.91 15.40 -3.48
N ARG A 20 14.03 14.84 -3.00
CA ARG A 20 15.32 15.55 -2.92
C ARG A 20 15.84 15.93 -4.30
N LEU A 21 15.71 15.05 -5.29
CA LEU A 21 16.15 15.30 -6.67
C LEU A 21 15.38 16.47 -7.32
N LEU A 22 14.08 16.57 -7.04
CA LEU A 22 13.20 17.60 -7.63
C LEU A 22 13.15 18.90 -6.81
N ALA A 23 13.87 18.98 -5.70
CA ALA A 23 13.83 20.15 -4.81
C ALA A 23 14.30 21.41 -5.55
N GLY A 24 13.49 22.48 -5.48
CA GLY A 24 13.78 23.76 -6.14
C GLY A 24 13.32 23.87 -7.60
N ILE A 25 12.78 22.81 -8.20
CA ILE A 25 12.20 22.85 -9.54
C ILE A 25 10.72 23.23 -9.43
N THR A 26 10.32 24.32 -10.11
CA THR A 26 8.91 24.71 -10.21
C THR A 26 8.14 23.75 -11.12
N PRO A 27 7.02 23.16 -10.69
CA PRO A 27 6.19 22.31 -11.54
C PRO A 27 5.61 23.06 -12.75
N GLY A 28 5.48 22.38 -13.89
CA GLY A 28 4.87 22.94 -15.11
C GLY A 28 3.33 22.91 -15.14
N GLY A 29 2.69 22.47 -14.06
CA GLY A 29 1.24 22.29 -13.98
C GLY A 29 0.79 21.84 -12.58
N PRO A 30 -0.51 21.54 -12.41
CA PRO A 30 -1.04 21.04 -11.14
C PRO A 30 -0.38 19.71 -10.75
N GLU A 31 -0.19 19.51 -9.45
CA GLU A 31 0.38 18.28 -8.91
C GLU A 31 -0.45 17.06 -9.32
N THR A 32 0.20 16.05 -9.89
CA THR A 32 -0.37 14.72 -10.04
C THR A 32 0.26 13.81 -8.99
N PRO A 33 -0.49 13.37 -7.98
CA PRO A 33 0.06 12.57 -6.88
C PRO A 33 0.44 11.17 -7.39
N MET A 34 1.72 10.99 -7.73
CA MET A 34 2.34 9.71 -8.13
C MET A 34 3.23 9.12 -7.02
N SER A 35 3.22 9.74 -5.84
CA SER A 35 4.10 9.40 -4.71
C SER A 35 3.63 8.21 -3.88
N ILE A 36 2.36 7.83 -4.02
CA ILE A 36 1.73 6.74 -3.26
C ILE A 36 0.96 5.88 -4.25
N GLY A 37 1.33 4.60 -4.35
CA GLY A 37 0.64 3.61 -5.18
C GLY A 37 -0.68 3.13 -4.58
N GLU A 38 -1.39 3.98 -3.83
CA GLU A 38 -2.69 3.63 -3.27
C GLU A 38 -3.75 3.68 -4.37
N PRO A 39 -4.50 2.59 -4.59
CA PRO A 39 -5.56 2.56 -5.59
C PRO A 39 -6.65 3.58 -5.23
N ARG A 40 -6.95 4.49 -6.16
CA ARG A 40 -7.98 5.52 -5.99
C ARG A 40 -9.36 5.13 -6.53
N HIS A 41 -9.45 4.00 -7.22
CA HIS A 41 -10.72 3.52 -7.77
C HIS A 41 -11.61 2.98 -6.65
N PRO A 42 -12.94 3.21 -6.73
CA PRO A 42 -13.86 2.60 -5.78
C PRO A 42 -13.81 1.08 -5.93
N LEU A 43 -14.09 0.38 -4.83
CA LEU A 43 -14.34 -1.06 -4.87
C LEU A 43 -15.55 -1.36 -5.78
N PRO A 44 -15.56 -2.48 -6.52
CA PRO A 44 -16.75 -2.94 -7.20
C PRO A 44 -17.92 -3.12 -6.22
N ALA A 45 -19.13 -2.73 -6.63
CA ALA A 45 -20.30 -2.67 -5.74
C ALA A 45 -20.64 -3.99 -5.04
N PHE A 46 -20.36 -5.13 -5.69
CA PHE A 46 -20.65 -6.45 -5.11
C PHE A 46 -19.74 -6.81 -3.92
N VAL A 47 -18.55 -6.20 -3.81
CA VAL A 47 -17.57 -6.55 -2.76
C VAL A 47 -18.13 -6.32 -1.35
N PRO A 48 -18.64 -5.13 -0.98
CA PRO A 48 -19.23 -4.92 0.34
C PRO A 48 -20.44 -5.82 0.62
N GLU A 49 -21.24 -6.14 -0.40
CA GLU A 49 -22.40 -7.03 -0.25
C GLU A 49 -21.98 -8.45 0.14
N ILE A 50 -20.96 -9.00 -0.54
CA ILE A 50 -20.42 -10.33 -0.24
C ILE A 50 -19.76 -10.36 1.14
N ILE A 51 -19.00 -9.33 1.51
CA ILE A 51 -18.41 -9.23 2.85
C ILE A 51 -19.50 -9.25 3.93
N ALA A 52 -20.56 -8.45 3.76
CA ALA A 52 -21.67 -8.41 4.69
C ALA A 52 -22.39 -9.76 4.79
N ALA A 53 -22.63 -10.43 3.65
CA ALA A 53 -23.28 -11.74 3.60
C ALA A 53 -22.50 -12.84 4.35
N HIS A 54 -21.16 -12.74 4.41
CA HIS A 54 -20.30 -13.72 5.05
C HIS A 54 -19.70 -13.28 6.40
N ALA A 55 -20.15 -12.16 6.98
CA ALA A 55 -19.58 -11.58 8.19
C ALA A 55 -19.51 -12.56 9.39
N ALA A 56 -20.48 -13.48 9.51
CA ALA A 56 -20.50 -14.50 10.57
C ALA A 56 -19.29 -15.47 10.51
N ALA A 57 -18.63 -15.62 9.35
CA ALA A 57 -17.47 -16.49 9.21
C ALA A 57 -16.17 -15.92 9.80
N PHE A 58 -16.12 -14.60 10.06
CA PHE A 58 -14.89 -13.90 10.47
C PHE A 58 -14.47 -14.22 11.92
N GLY A 59 -15.32 -14.87 12.70
CA GLY A 59 -15.00 -15.34 14.05
C GLY A 59 -14.15 -16.62 14.09
N ARG A 60 -13.78 -17.19 12.94
CA ARG A 60 -12.99 -18.42 12.85
C ARG A 60 -11.66 -18.16 12.17
N TYR A 61 -10.62 -18.88 12.61
CA TYR A 61 -9.32 -18.81 11.98
C TYR A 61 -9.38 -19.46 10.58
N PRO A 62 -8.92 -18.76 9.52
CA PRO A 62 -8.94 -19.32 8.17
C PRO A 62 -7.86 -20.39 8.00
N PRO A 63 -8.04 -21.36 7.08
CA PRO A 63 -6.96 -22.27 6.70
C PRO A 63 -5.76 -21.52 6.11
N ASN A 64 -4.56 -22.06 6.29
CA ASN A 64 -3.32 -21.44 5.76
C ASN A 64 -3.32 -21.29 4.24
N GLU A 65 -4.00 -22.19 3.52
CA GLU A 65 -4.09 -22.18 2.05
C GLU A 65 -5.28 -21.35 1.53
N GLY A 66 -6.09 -20.78 2.43
CA GLY A 66 -7.37 -20.15 2.09
C GLY A 66 -8.52 -21.15 2.03
N THR A 67 -9.72 -20.64 1.79
CA THR A 67 -10.93 -21.43 1.51
C THR A 67 -11.17 -21.45 0.00
N LEU A 68 -11.61 -22.59 -0.52
CA LEU A 68 -12.06 -22.75 -1.91
C LEU A 68 -13.40 -22.06 -2.15
#